data_AF-A0AAN6XTE1-F1
#
_entry.id   AF-A0AAN6XTE1-F1
#
_cell.length_a   1.000
_cell.length_b   1.000
_cell.length_c   1.000
_cell.angle_alpha   90.00
_cell.angle_beta   90.00
_cell.angle_gamma   90.00
#
_symmetry.space_group_name_H-M   'P 1'
#
loop_
_entity.id
_entity.type
_entity.pdbx_description
1 polymer ?
#
loop_
_entity_poly.entity_id
_entity_poly.type
_entity_poly.pdbx_seq_one_letter_code
_entity_poly.pdbx_strand_id
1 'polypeptide(L)'
;MINQFGDGIGQYLSETSRIVVPLRTVSRIWGGDKVQHYRWAERGASYCSKLCAAAREVGDWEEAVVKLNRLIHRRAQQLRRRDVKISVNPIEPDDLINLRAWSHQGSYVKKGDDDGIGLPFSMLAATDLRAGFAFDKFRLLIRMEEQQPAIISDVTPAVREAQLQPGRVPE
;
A
#
# COMPACT_ATOMS: atom_id res chain seq x y z
N MET A 1 33.81 -34.54 12.90
CA MET A 1 33.39 -33.31 12.20
C MET A 1 32.31 -33.73 11.20
N ILE A 2 31.02 -33.54 11.52
CA ILE A 2 29.90 -34.03 10.70
C ILE A 2 29.13 -32.84 10.15
N ASN A 3 29.00 -32.82 8.83
CA ASN A 3 28.27 -31.95 7.90
C ASN A 3 27.27 -30.92 8.46
N GLN A 4 27.56 -29.62 8.26
CA GLN A 4 26.61 -28.50 8.40
C GLN A 4 25.95 -28.07 7.06
N PHE A 5 26.19 -28.76 5.95
CA PHE A 5 25.69 -28.34 4.62
C PHE A 5 24.29 -28.87 4.26
N GLY A 6 23.71 -29.79 5.05
CA GLY A 6 22.42 -30.43 4.77
C GLY A 6 21.18 -29.65 5.26
N ASP A 7 21.31 -28.87 6.33
CA ASP A 7 20.16 -28.20 6.97
C ASP A 7 19.62 -27.00 6.18
N GLY A 8 20.50 -26.29 5.44
CA GLY A 8 20.13 -25.08 4.71
C GLY A 8 19.19 -25.33 3.52
N ILE A 9 19.40 -26.43 2.77
CA ILE A 9 18.59 -26.76 1.59
C ILE A 9 17.18 -27.21 2.01
N GLY A 10 17.08 -28.02 3.06
CA GLY A 10 15.79 -28.48 3.60
C GLY A 10 14.93 -27.33 4.12
N GLN A 11 15.53 -26.38 4.84
CA GLN A 11 14.82 -25.19 5.32
C GLN A 11 14.39 -24.26 4.18
N TYR A 12 15.25 -24.05 3.19
CA TYR A 12 14.94 -23.23 2.02
C TYR A 12 13.78 -23.81 1.19
N LEU A 13 13.79 -25.12 0.90
CA LEU A 13 12.70 -25.78 0.18
C LEU A 13 11.39 -25.74 0.97
N SER A 14 11.46 -25.91 2.30
CA SER A 14 10.30 -25.80 3.20
C SER A 14 9.68 -24.40 3.20
N GLU A 15 10.49 -23.33 3.28
CA GLU A 15 10.00 -21.95 3.23
C GLU A 15 9.42 -21.62 1.84
N THR A 16 10.09 -22.06 0.78
CA THR A 16 9.62 -21.87 -0.60
C THR A 16 8.26 -22.54 -0.82
N SER A 17 8.07 -23.76 -0.32
CA SER A 17 6.79 -24.47 -0.38
C SER A 17 5.68 -23.71 0.36
N ARG A 18 6.00 -23.16 1.54
CA ARG A 18 5.08 -22.36 2.36
C ARG A 18 4.69 -21.01 1.72
N ILE A 19 5.40 -20.55 0.70
CA ILE A 19 5.02 -19.40 -0.13
C ILE A 19 4.26 -19.84 -1.39
N VAL A 20 4.80 -20.82 -2.12
CA VAL A 20 4.29 -21.23 -3.45
C VAL A 20 2.91 -21.87 -3.35
N VAL A 21 2.65 -22.74 -2.38
CA VAL A 21 1.36 -23.44 -2.26
C VAL A 21 0.20 -22.46 -2.00
N PRO A 22 0.30 -21.52 -1.04
CA PRO A 22 -0.70 -20.48 -0.86
C PRO A 22 -0.88 -19.62 -2.12
N LEU A 23 0.19 -19.17 -2.76
CA LEU A 23 0.10 -18.29 -3.93
C LEU A 23 -0.49 -18.98 -5.15
N ARG A 24 -0.27 -20.29 -5.36
CA ARG A 24 -0.98 -21.07 -6.39
C ARG A 24 -2.49 -21.07 -6.15
N THR A 25 -2.91 -21.18 -4.89
CA THR A 25 -4.34 -21.11 -4.53
C THR A 25 -4.90 -19.72 -4.83
N VAL A 26 -4.20 -18.66 -4.38
CA VAL A 26 -4.62 -17.28 -4.65
C VAL A 26 -4.67 -17.00 -6.15
N SER A 27 -3.69 -17.47 -6.92
CA SER A 27 -3.65 -17.34 -8.38
C SER A 27 -4.86 -17.98 -9.06
N ARG A 28 -5.39 -19.09 -8.52
CA ARG A 28 -6.58 -19.75 -9.06
C ARG A 28 -7.86 -18.99 -8.72
N ILE A 29 -7.91 -18.33 -7.56
CA ILE A 29 -9.11 -17.65 -7.07
C ILE A 29 -9.20 -16.24 -7.64
N TRP A 30 -8.16 -15.42 -7.46
CA TRP A 30 -8.17 -14.01 -7.88
C TRP A 30 -7.45 -13.75 -9.21
N GLY A 31 -6.60 -14.68 -9.67
CA GLY A 31 -5.83 -14.54 -10.90
C GLY A 31 -4.33 -14.37 -10.66
N GLY A 32 -3.53 -15.00 -11.53
CA GLY A 32 -2.06 -14.98 -11.42
C GLY A 32 -1.43 -13.64 -11.79
N ASP A 33 -2.10 -12.84 -12.61
CA ASP A 33 -1.70 -11.49 -13.00
C ASP A 33 -1.61 -10.55 -11.78
N LYS A 34 -2.51 -10.69 -10.80
CA LYS A 34 -2.48 -9.94 -9.54
C LYS A 34 -1.36 -10.45 -8.63
N VAL A 35 -1.18 -11.77 -8.52
CA VAL A 35 -0.08 -12.37 -7.75
C VAL A 35 1.27 -11.82 -8.21
N GLN A 36 1.49 -11.74 -9.52
CA GLN A 36 2.70 -11.20 -10.11
C GLN A 36 2.81 -9.69 -9.91
N HIS A 37 1.74 -8.94 -10.21
CA HIS A 37 1.74 -7.48 -10.11
C HIS A 37 2.07 -7.00 -8.70
N TYR A 38 1.38 -7.56 -7.68
CA TYR A 38 1.57 -7.17 -6.28
C TYR A 38 2.75 -7.85 -5.59
N ARG A 39 3.51 -8.68 -6.31
CA ARG A 39 4.73 -9.34 -5.81
C ARG A 39 4.54 -9.99 -4.44
N TRP A 40 3.39 -10.63 -4.21
CA TRP A 40 3.02 -11.14 -2.88
C TRP A 40 4.02 -12.16 -2.31
N ALA A 41 4.78 -12.85 -3.16
CA ALA A 41 5.85 -13.76 -2.75
C ALA A 41 6.94 -13.08 -1.91
N GLU A 42 7.25 -11.81 -2.19
CA GLU A 42 8.30 -11.05 -1.51
C GLU A 42 7.94 -10.71 -0.05
N ARG A 43 6.67 -10.88 0.33
CA ARG A 43 6.18 -10.62 1.69
C ARG A 43 6.36 -11.81 2.65
N GLY A 44 6.81 -12.96 2.14
CA GLY A 44 7.11 -14.16 2.93
C GLY A 44 5.89 -15.05 3.24
N ALA A 45 6.16 -16.24 3.79
CA ALA A 45 5.14 -17.30 3.97
C ALA A 45 3.97 -16.89 4.86
N SER A 46 4.23 -16.17 5.96
CA SER A 46 3.18 -15.75 6.91
C SER A 46 2.17 -14.81 6.26
N TYR A 47 2.61 -13.94 5.36
CA TYR A 47 1.74 -13.07 4.57
C TYR A 47 0.95 -13.90 3.55
N CYS A 48 1.63 -14.76 2.78
CA CYS A 48 1.01 -15.59 1.74
C CYS A 48 -0.07 -16.52 2.32
N SER A 49 0.14 -17.04 3.53
CA SER A 49 -0.85 -17.86 4.25
C SER A 49 -2.12 -17.06 4.59
N LYS A 50 -1.98 -15.83 5.12
CA LYS A 50 -3.14 -14.95 5.41
C LYS A 50 -3.87 -14.56 4.14
N LEU A 51 -3.13 -14.24 3.09
CA LEU A 51 -3.66 -13.90 1.78
C LEU A 51 -4.51 -15.05 1.20
N CYS A 52 -3.99 -16.27 1.27
CA CYS A 52 -4.72 -17.47 0.84
C CYS A 52 -5.99 -17.71 1.68
N ALA A 53 -5.91 -17.52 3.00
CA ALA A 53 -7.09 -17.65 3.86
C ALA A 53 -8.16 -16.59 3.52
N ALA A 54 -7.76 -15.34 3.24
CA ALA A 54 -8.69 -14.29 2.85
C ALA A 54 -9.29 -14.54 1.46
N ALA A 55 -8.50 -14.98 0.49
CA ALA A 55 -8.99 -15.31 -0.85
C ALA A 55 -9.97 -16.48 -0.86
N ARG A 56 -9.81 -17.47 0.03
CA ARG A 56 -10.78 -18.56 0.16
C ARG A 56 -12.13 -18.10 0.71
N GLU A 57 -12.12 -17.08 1.57
CA GLU A 57 -13.33 -16.52 2.16
C GLU A 57 -14.04 -15.56 1.19
N VAL A 58 -13.28 -14.63 0.62
CA VAL A 58 -13.78 -13.64 -0.35
C VAL A 58 -13.21 -14.02 -1.72
N GLY A 59 -13.86 -14.99 -2.36
CA GLY A 59 -13.37 -15.58 -3.61
C GLY A 59 -13.49 -14.66 -4.83
N ASP A 60 -14.49 -13.78 -4.85
CA ASP A 60 -14.67 -12.82 -5.93
C ASP A 60 -13.71 -11.64 -5.78
N TRP A 61 -12.96 -11.34 -6.86
CA TRP A 61 -11.97 -10.26 -6.84
C TRP A 61 -12.62 -8.88 -6.74
N GLU A 62 -13.76 -8.67 -7.40
CA GLU A 62 -14.45 -7.38 -7.40
C GLU A 62 -14.95 -7.03 -6.00
N GLU A 63 -15.53 -8.01 -5.30
CA GLU A 63 -15.90 -7.93 -3.89
C GLU A 63 -14.68 -7.68 -2.99
N ALA A 64 -13.59 -8.44 -3.20
CA ALA A 64 -12.36 -8.26 -2.44
C ALA A 64 -11.80 -6.85 -2.58
N VAL A 65 -11.82 -6.27 -3.79
CA VAL A 65 -11.38 -4.89 -4.04
C VAL A 65 -12.21 -3.88 -3.26
N VAL A 66 -13.55 -4.00 -3.25
CA VAL A 66 -14.42 -3.09 -2.49
C VAL A 66 -14.05 -3.10 -1.01
N LYS A 67 -13.92 -4.29 -0.43
CA LYS A 67 -13.60 -4.48 1.00
C LYS A 67 -12.18 -4.02 1.33
N LEU A 68 -11.19 -4.42 0.53
CA LEU A 68 -9.80 -4.01 0.71
C LEU A 68 -9.62 -2.50 0.61
N ASN A 69 -10.27 -1.85 -0.35
CA ASN A 69 -10.19 -0.40 -0.51
C ASN A 69 -10.73 0.33 0.73
N ARG A 70 -11.84 -0.15 1.31
CA ARG A 70 -12.37 0.40 2.57
C ARG A 70 -11.40 0.21 3.74
N LEU A 71 -10.77 -0.96 3.86
CA LEU A 71 -9.80 -1.26 4.91
C LEU A 71 -8.51 -0.42 4.78
N ILE A 72 -7.96 -0.33 3.57
CA ILE A 72 -6.77 0.48 3.26
C ILE A 72 -7.07 1.96 3.49
N HIS A 73 -8.21 2.45 3.02
CA HIS A 73 -8.64 3.83 3.22
C HIS A 73 -8.80 4.17 4.70
N ARG A 74 -9.45 3.27 5.47
CA ARG A 74 -9.58 3.44 6.92
C ARG A 74 -8.22 3.48 7.61
N ARG A 75 -7.28 2.60 7.24
CA ARG A 75 -5.90 2.66 7.74
C ARG A 75 -5.25 4.01 7.44
N ALA A 76 -5.40 4.53 6.22
CA ALA A 76 -4.81 5.80 5.81
C ALA A 76 -5.35 7.02 6.60
N GLN A 77 -6.56 6.93 7.15
CA GLN A 77 -7.17 7.99 7.97
C GLN A 77 -6.71 7.97 9.43
N GLN A 78 -6.20 6.84 9.93
CA GLN A 78 -5.78 6.70 11.33
C GLN A 78 -4.41 7.37 11.54
N LEU A 79 -4.40 8.65 11.94
CA LEU A 79 -3.22 9.50 12.17
C LEU A 79 -2.16 8.91 13.12
N ARG A 80 -2.50 7.87 13.90
CA ARG A 80 -1.59 7.19 14.85
C ARG A 80 -0.99 5.90 14.31
N ARG A 81 -1.33 5.47 13.09
CA ARG A 81 -0.81 4.24 12.46
C ARG A 81 0.10 4.59 11.29
N ARG A 82 1.06 3.70 11.01
CA ARG A 82 2.09 3.88 9.98
C ARG A 82 1.45 4.33 8.66
N ASP A 83 2.05 5.34 8.02
CA ASP A 83 1.63 5.81 6.71
C ASP A 83 1.53 4.65 5.70
N VAL A 84 0.57 4.77 4.78
CA VAL A 84 0.50 3.86 3.63
C VAL A 84 1.80 4.02 2.84
N LYS A 85 2.55 2.93 2.72
CA LYS A 85 3.83 2.92 2.00
C LYS A 85 3.59 3.19 0.52
N ILE A 86 4.51 3.93 -0.10
CA ILE A 86 4.63 3.96 -1.55
C ILE A 86 5.15 2.57 -1.96
N SER A 87 4.24 1.74 -2.48
CA SER A 87 4.48 0.33 -2.76
C SER A 87 3.47 -0.14 -3.80
N VAL A 88 3.93 -1.02 -4.69
CA VAL A 88 3.03 -1.71 -5.64
C VAL A 88 1.99 -2.55 -4.90
N ASN A 89 2.34 -3.11 -3.73
CA ASN A 89 1.42 -3.84 -2.87
C ASN A 89 0.94 -2.94 -1.72
N PRO A 90 -0.30 -2.41 -1.77
CA PRO A 90 -0.84 -1.57 -0.71
C PRO A 90 -1.40 -2.37 0.48
N ILE A 91 -1.57 -3.69 0.33
CA ILE A 91 -2.24 -4.55 1.31
C ILE A 91 -1.27 -4.89 2.45
N GLU A 92 -1.73 -4.68 3.68
CA GLU A 92 -1.00 -5.07 4.90
C GLU A 92 -1.64 -6.32 5.54
N PRO A 93 -0.91 -7.10 6.35
CA PRO A 93 -1.45 -8.30 7.01
C PRO A 93 -2.76 -8.08 7.76
N ASP A 94 -2.94 -6.90 8.35
CA ASP A 94 -4.15 -6.54 9.08
C ASP A 94 -5.37 -6.40 8.15
N ASP A 95 -5.18 -5.93 6.91
CA ASP A 95 -6.24 -5.91 5.91
C ASP A 95 -6.72 -7.32 5.59
N LEU A 96 -5.80 -8.27 5.44
CA LEU A 96 -6.13 -9.65 5.08
C LEU A 96 -6.90 -10.35 6.21
N ILE A 97 -6.54 -10.07 7.46
CA ILE A 97 -7.26 -10.58 8.63
C ILE A 97 -8.69 -10.04 8.64
N ASN A 98 -8.86 -8.74 8.40
CA ASN A 98 -10.17 -8.11 8.43
C ASN A 98 -11.01 -8.41 7.18
N LEU A 99 -10.39 -8.56 6.00
CA LEU A 99 -11.06 -9.03 4.78
C LEU A 99 -11.65 -10.42 5.00
N ARG A 100 -10.89 -11.33 5.59
CA ARG A 100 -11.38 -12.67 5.95
C ARG A 100 -12.52 -12.61 6.98
N ALA A 101 -12.49 -11.67 7.91
CA ALA A 101 -13.55 -11.54 8.91
C ALA A 101 -14.83 -10.86 8.35
N TRP A 102 -14.71 -10.12 7.25
CA TRP A 102 -15.83 -9.46 6.58
C TRP A 102 -16.41 -10.40 5.51
N SER A 103 -17.09 -11.47 5.92
CA SER A 103 -17.64 -12.49 5.02
C SER A 103 -18.97 -12.12 4.37
N HIS A 104 -19.68 -11.11 4.89
CA HIS A 104 -20.96 -10.62 4.37
C HIS A 104 -20.80 -9.33 3.55
N GLN A 105 -21.88 -8.90 2.89
CA GLN A 105 -21.95 -7.64 2.11
C GLN A 105 -22.61 -6.49 2.88
N GLY A 106 -22.72 -6.61 4.22
CA GLY A 106 -23.20 -5.55 5.09
C GLY A 106 -22.06 -4.67 5.60
N SER A 107 -22.40 -3.70 6.45
CA SER A 107 -21.40 -2.90 7.17
C SER A 107 -20.54 -3.78 8.07
N TYR A 108 -19.27 -3.41 8.22
CA TYR A 108 -18.28 -4.15 9.00
C TYR A 108 -17.44 -3.21 9.85
N VAL A 109 -17.38 -3.49 11.15
CA VAL A 109 -16.48 -2.79 12.06
C VAL A 109 -15.15 -3.55 12.07
N LYS A 110 -14.09 -2.88 11.61
CA LYS A 110 -12.75 -3.43 11.58
C LYS A 110 -12.29 -3.81 13.00
N LYS A 111 -11.73 -5.00 13.16
CA LYS A 111 -11.16 -5.43 14.44
C LYS A 111 -9.99 -4.52 14.84
N GLY A 112 -10.00 -4.07 16.08
CA GLY A 112 -8.98 -3.17 16.63
C GLY A 112 -9.01 -1.78 15.97
N ASP A 113 -10.18 -1.33 15.53
CA ASP A 113 -10.46 0.06 15.21
C ASP A 113 -10.88 0.80 16.49
N ASP A 114 -10.08 1.78 16.90
CA ASP A 114 -10.26 2.49 18.16
C ASP A 114 -11.54 3.34 18.17
N ASP A 115 -12.00 3.79 16.99
CA ASP A 115 -13.20 4.62 16.87
C ASP A 115 -14.47 3.78 16.59
N GLY A 116 -14.34 2.46 16.39
CA GLY A 116 -15.47 1.56 16.15
C GLY A 116 -16.30 1.87 14.89
N ILE A 117 -15.72 2.55 13.90
CA ILE A 117 -16.45 2.99 12.70
C ILE A 117 -16.82 1.81 11.81
N GLY A 118 -18.10 1.73 11.44
CA GLY A 118 -18.61 0.76 10.47
C GLY A 118 -18.21 1.12 9.04
N LEU A 119 -17.55 0.19 8.36
CA LEU A 119 -17.16 0.31 6.97
C LEU A 119 -18.30 -0.22 6.08
N PRO A 120 -18.88 0.61 5.20
CA PRO A 120 -19.95 0.16 4.31
C PRO A 120 -19.39 -0.68 3.16
N PHE A 121 -20.18 -1.66 2.72
CA PHE A 121 -19.92 -2.39 1.47
C PHE A 121 -20.35 -1.55 0.27
N SER A 122 -19.52 -0.59 -0.11
CA SER A 122 -19.73 0.23 -1.30
C SER A 122 -18.39 0.69 -1.87
N MET A 123 -18.31 0.86 -3.18
CA MET A 123 -17.10 1.37 -3.85
C MET A 123 -16.72 2.74 -3.30
N LEU A 124 -15.42 2.98 -3.17
CA LEU A 124 -14.88 4.33 -2.96
C LEU A 124 -14.89 5.07 -4.29
N ALA A 125 -15.42 6.28 -4.31
CA ALA A 125 -15.32 7.17 -5.46
C ALA A 125 -13.94 7.85 -5.48
N ALA A 126 -13.48 8.26 -6.66
CA ALA A 126 -12.25 9.04 -6.78
C ALA A 126 -12.32 10.36 -5.97
N THR A 127 -13.52 10.93 -5.82
CA THR A 127 -13.79 12.12 -4.99
C THR A 127 -13.63 11.88 -3.50
N ASP A 128 -13.67 10.62 -3.05
CA ASP A 128 -13.47 10.26 -1.64
C ASP A 128 -11.97 10.19 -1.28
N LEU A 129 -11.08 10.17 -2.28
CA LEU A 129 -9.65 9.97 -2.06
C LEU A 129 -8.96 11.27 -1.65
N ARG A 130 -8.10 11.19 -0.63
CA ARG A 130 -7.19 12.29 -0.28
C ARG A 130 -6.13 12.46 -1.38
N ALA A 131 -5.62 13.68 -1.53
CA ALA A 131 -4.46 13.96 -2.37
C ALA A 131 -3.31 12.97 -2.09
N GLY A 132 -2.66 12.50 -3.16
CA GLY A 132 -1.59 11.50 -3.09
C GLY A 132 -2.08 10.05 -3.15
N PHE A 133 -3.37 9.79 -3.38
CA PHE A 133 -3.92 8.44 -3.58
C PHE A 133 -4.59 8.28 -4.94
N ALA A 134 -4.53 7.06 -5.48
CA ALA A 134 -5.21 6.69 -6.72
C ALA A 134 -5.59 5.21 -6.72
N PHE A 135 -6.36 4.79 -7.71
CA PHE A 135 -6.62 3.38 -7.98
C PHE A 135 -5.64 2.86 -9.04
N ASP A 136 -5.08 1.68 -8.81
CA ASP A 136 -4.24 1.00 -9.80
C ASP A 136 -5.08 0.30 -10.90
N LYS A 137 -4.40 -0.44 -11.80
CA LYS A 137 -5.05 -1.15 -12.91
C LYS A 137 -6.01 -2.27 -12.48
N PHE A 138 -5.88 -2.78 -11.26
CA PHE A 138 -6.80 -3.75 -10.66
C PHE A 138 -7.73 -3.09 -9.62
N ARG A 139 -7.76 -1.75 -9.63
CA ARG A 139 -8.58 -0.86 -8.83
C ARG A 139 -8.29 -0.89 -7.32
N LEU A 140 -7.13 -1.38 -6.89
CA LEU A 140 -6.74 -1.21 -5.49
C LEU A 140 -6.27 0.22 -5.23
N LEU A 141 -6.63 0.74 -4.06
CA LEU A 141 -6.17 2.01 -3.56
C LEU A 141 -4.66 1.94 -3.26
N ILE A 142 -3.87 2.77 -3.94
CA ILE A 142 -2.43 2.90 -3.76
C ILE A 142 -2.06 4.34 -3.38
N ARG A 143 -0.96 4.49 -2.63
CA ARG A 143 -0.33 5.79 -2.42
C ARG A 143 0.59 6.10 -3.59
N MET A 144 0.37 7.23 -4.24
CA MET A 144 1.22 7.73 -5.31
C MET A 144 2.40 8.51 -4.72
N GLU A 145 3.52 8.49 -5.42
CA GLU A 145 4.63 9.38 -5.12
C GLU A 145 4.17 10.82 -5.39
N GLU A 146 4.33 11.70 -4.39
CA GLU A 146 4.01 13.11 -4.56
C GLU A 146 4.97 13.68 -5.61
N GLN A 147 4.45 14.06 -6.78
CA GLN A 147 5.21 14.92 -7.69
C GLN A 147 5.45 16.22 -6.93
N GLN A 148 6.69 16.43 -6.46
CA GLN A 148 7.09 17.75 -6.00
C GLN A 148 6.77 18.75 -7.12
N PRO A 149 6.05 19.85 -6.84
CA PRO A 149 5.92 20.90 -7.83
C PRO A 149 7.34 21.35 -8.19
N ALA A 150 7.70 21.22 -9.46
CA ALA A 150 8.95 21.74 -9.98
C ALA A 150 9.01 23.22 -9.58
N ILE A 151 9.90 23.55 -8.64
CA ILE A 151 10.21 24.95 -8.38
C ILE A 151 10.89 25.44 -9.65
N ILE A 152 10.12 26.11 -10.50
CA ILE A 152 10.62 26.94 -11.58
C ILE A 152 11.47 28.00 -10.87
N SER A 153 12.78 27.78 -10.86
CA SER A 153 13.75 28.81 -10.48
C SER A 153 13.88 29.74 -11.68
N ASP A 154 12.88 30.60 -11.87
CA ASP A 154 13.05 31.82 -12.66
C ASP A 154 13.96 32.76 -11.88
N VAL A 155 15.27 32.51 -12.00
CA VAL A 155 16.27 33.52 -11.64
C VAL A 155 16.34 34.51 -12.80
N THR A 156 15.54 35.56 -12.70
CA THR A 156 15.80 36.80 -13.43
C THR A 156 16.49 37.77 -12.47
N PRO A 157 17.78 38.14 -12.64
CA PRO A 157 18.37 39.21 -11.86
C PRO A 157 18.12 40.52 -12.59
N ALA A 158 17.05 41.22 -12.21
CA ALA A 158 16.81 42.60 -12.61
C ALA A 158 17.00 43.54 -11.41
N VAL A 159 18.14 44.24 -11.45
CA VAL A 159 18.41 45.58 -10.91
C VAL A 159 18.64 45.73 -9.39
N ARG A 160 19.81 46.28 -9.06
CA ARG A 160 20.11 47.45 -8.16
C ARG A 160 21.57 47.33 -7.72
N GLU A 161 22.41 48.34 -7.61
CA GLU A 161 22.32 49.80 -7.74
C GLU A 161 23.79 50.25 -7.78
N ALA A 162 24.16 51.06 -8.78
CA ALA A 162 25.44 51.76 -8.75
C ALA A 162 25.31 53.03 -7.90
N GLN A 163 26.44 53.39 -7.27
CA GLN A 163 26.78 54.70 -6.71
C GLN A 163 26.27 55.04 -5.31
N LEU A 164 27.16 54.78 -4.34
CA LEU A 164 27.30 55.60 -3.14
C LEU A 164 28.72 56.17 -3.15
N GLN A 165 28.88 57.49 -3.32
CA GLN A 165 29.95 58.30 -2.69
C GLN A 165 29.54 59.79 -2.70
N PRO A 166 29.36 60.41 -1.54
CA PRO A 166 29.46 61.86 -1.39
C PRO A 166 30.75 62.23 -0.64
N GLY A 167 31.47 63.24 -1.10
CA GLY A 167 32.43 63.96 -0.25
C GLY A 167 33.65 64.58 -0.94
N ARG A 168 33.50 65.78 -1.51
CA ARG A 168 34.47 66.88 -1.34
C ARG A 168 33.79 68.23 -1.64
N VAL A 169 33.75 69.09 -0.63
CA VAL A 169 33.32 70.50 -0.68
C VAL A 169 34.54 71.35 -1.13
N PRO A 170 34.35 72.43 -1.91
CA PRO A 170 35.46 73.25 -2.39
C PRO A 170 35.84 74.37 -1.41
N GLU A 171 37.13 74.71 -1.39
CA GLU A 171 37.67 76.06 -1.15
C GLU A 171 38.57 76.43 -2.34
#